data_AF-A0AAW1GH47-F1
#
_entry.id   AF-A0AAW1GH47-F1
#
_cell.length_a   1.000
_cell.length_b   1.000
_cell.length_c   1.000
_cell.angle_alpha   90.00
_cell.angle_beta   90.00
_cell.angle_gamma   90.00
#
_symmetry.space_group_name_H-M   'P 1'
#
loop_
_entity.id
_entity.type
_entity.pdbx_description
1 polymer ?
#
loop_
_entity_poly.entity_id
_entity_poly.type
_entity_poly.pdbx_seq_one_letter_code
_entity_poly.pdbx_strand_id
1 'polypeptide(L)'
;MEKPKTILLLLLLVLIICHTMHSVLSQKDESRSPASSSEEERRAKEEEWRRREKTAEEERRKRRSREEEEEAEEEEEWEMSPPYPVGPPGGGSGGEEMFMLRDSKRVVSTEAGEMRVVRGFGKWVVEKPLHIGFITMEPRSLFVPQYLDSSLILFVRRGEAKIGLIYGDELGERPLKMGDVYRVPAGSTFYIVNTGEAQRLHIICSIDASEGLGAGFGPFQSFFIGGGKDPVSVLSGFDPQTLSTAFNVSIGELQDIMTRQKSGPIVFADITNGTDAPMVWSNFLKLKEDERLQHLRMVAPNGELDENEGEEEDESKWSWRDLLNPLLGPENRKKEEGKGDKKRTGSAPGAYNLFDRNPSFKNDYGWSIAVEKHEYHPLKKSGIGLYFVNLTAGSMMAPHVNPMATEYGVVLRGSGTIQVVYPNGSSGMNTKVNEGDVFRIPRYFPFCQIASRSGPFEFFGFTTSAHRNRPQFLIGAASVLRTMRGPELATAFGLTEDRFYDLVDAQREAVILPSPAAAPADTTVKTVEEKVDVMEKVPKFIRGLGREMVTDFD
;
A
#
# COMPACT_ATOMS: atom_id res chain seq x y z
N MET A 1 -57.14 68.60 -42.45
CA MET A 1 -57.36 67.31 -43.12
C MET A 1 -56.15 67.02 -44.01
N GLU A 2 -55.13 66.34 -43.48
CA GLU A 2 -54.05 65.72 -44.26
C GLU A 2 -53.49 64.55 -43.43
N LYS A 3 -54.20 63.41 -43.44
CA LYS A 3 -53.72 62.12 -42.91
C LYS A 3 -53.67 60.95 -43.93
N PRO A 4 -53.69 61.12 -45.26
CA PRO A 4 -53.48 59.98 -46.18
C PRO A 4 -52.03 59.79 -46.65
N LYS A 5 -51.16 60.83 -46.59
CA LYS A 5 -49.80 60.76 -47.18
C LYS A 5 -48.80 59.97 -46.33
N THR A 6 -48.92 60.00 -45.00
CA THR A 6 -48.00 59.31 -44.07
C THR A 6 -48.20 57.79 -44.03
N ILE A 7 -49.45 57.32 -44.18
CA ILE A 7 -49.77 55.89 -44.20
C ILE A 7 -49.29 55.25 -45.51
N LEU A 8 -49.43 55.97 -46.63
CA LEU A 8 -48.94 55.49 -47.93
C LEU A 8 -47.41 55.36 -47.94
N LEU A 9 -46.70 56.30 -47.32
CA LEU A 9 -45.23 56.24 -47.22
C LEU A 9 -44.76 55.07 -46.35
N LEU A 10 -45.46 54.78 -45.25
CA LEU A 10 -45.16 53.64 -44.37
C LEU A 10 -45.41 52.30 -45.05
N LEU A 11 -46.50 52.17 -45.81
CA LEU A 11 -46.80 50.95 -46.58
C LEU A 11 -45.77 50.71 -47.70
N LEU A 12 -45.29 51.76 -48.36
CA LEU A 12 -44.23 51.66 -49.37
C LEU A 12 -42.90 51.23 -48.74
N LEU A 13 -42.56 51.73 -47.56
CA LEU A 13 -41.35 51.36 -46.83
C LEU A 13 -41.39 49.89 -46.36
N VAL A 14 -42.55 49.42 -45.88
CA VAL A 14 -42.75 48.01 -45.52
C VAL A 14 -42.64 47.09 -46.74
N LEU A 15 -43.22 47.46 -47.88
CA LEU A 15 -43.10 46.69 -49.12
C LEU A 15 -41.67 46.61 -49.64
N ILE A 16 -40.90 47.71 -49.54
CA ILE A 16 -39.48 47.71 -49.91
C ILE A 16 -38.67 46.79 -48.97
N ILE A 17 -38.89 46.87 -47.65
CA ILE A 17 -38.22 46.01 -46.68
C ILE A 17 -38.58 44.53 -46.92
N CYS A 18 -39.85 44.22 -47.17
CA CYS A 18 -40.30 42.87 -47.49
C CYS A 18 -39.68 42.35 -48.79
N HIS A 19 -39.57 43.19 -49.83
CA HIS A 19 -38.94 42.78 -51.09
C HIS A 19 -37.43 42.57 -50.93
N THR A 20 -36.74 43.44 -50.17
CA THR A 20 -35.31 43.26 -49.89
C THR A 20 -35.04 42.03 -49.03
N MET A 21 -35.89 41.71 -48.06
CA MET A 21 -35.76 40.49 -47.26
C MET A 21 -36.06 39.24 -48.09
N HIS A 22 -37.03 39.29 -49.00
CA HIS A 22 -37.31 38.17 -49.90
C HIS A 22 -36.17 37.93 -50.90
N SER A 23 -35.54 38.98 -51.43
CA SER A 23 -34.35 38.85 -52.29
C SER A 23 -33.11 38.34 -51.54
N VAL A 24 -32.89 38.76 -50.28
CA VAL A 24 -31.79 38.28 -49.44
C VAL A 24 -32.00 36.82 -49.01
N LEU A 25 -33.24 36.40 -48.75
CA LEU A 25 -33.56 35.00 -48.47
C LEU A 25 -33.47 34.14 -49.74
N SER A 26 -33.92 34.65 -50.88
CA SER A 26 -33.85 33.94 -52.17
C SER A 26 -32.42 33.77 -52.70
N GLN A 27 -31.47 34.66 -52.35
CA GLN A 27 -30.06 34.46 -52.71
C GLN A 27 -29.31 33.49 -51.78
N LYS A 28 -29.90 33.07 -50.66
CA LYS A 28 -29.24 32.18 -49.69
C LYS A 28 -29.55 30.70 -49.89
N ASP A 29 -30.52 30.36 -50.74
CA ASP A 29 -31.05 28.99 -50.88
C ASP A 29 -30.67 28.25 -52.17
N GLU A 30 -29.84 28.84 -53.06
CA GLU A 30 -29.50 28.19 -54.34
C GLU A 30 -28.08 27.59 -54.42
N SER A 31 -27.41 27.37 -53.29
CA SER A 31 -26.15 26.59 -53.29
C SER A 31 -25.88 25.83 -51.99
N ARG A 32 -26.67 24.79 -51.70
CA ARG A 32 -26.23 23.49 -51.13
C ARG A 32 -27.44 22.66 -50.67
N SER A 33 -27.52 21.43 -51.14
CA SER A 33 -28.56 20.48 -50.75
C SER A 33 -28.43 20.08 -49.25
N PRO A 34 -29.53 19.89 -48.50
CA PRO A 34 -29.47 19.57 -47.06
C PRO A 34 -29.02 18.13 -46.76
N ALA A 35 -29.06 17.23 -47.75
CA ALA A 35 -28.67 15.84 -47.58
C ALA A 35 -27.14 15.67 -47.46
N SER A 36 -26.35 16.49 -48.16
CA SER A 36 -24.89 16.35 -48.17
C SER A 36 -24.23 16.80 -46.87
N SER A 37 -24.77 17.82 -46.18
CA SER A 37 -24.12 18.33 -44.95
C SER A 37 -24.27 17.34 -43.78
N SER A 38 -25.38 16.61 -43.69
CA SER A 38 -25.58 15.62 -42.61
C SER A 38 -24.76 14.33 -42.81
N GLU A 39 -24.53 13.94 -44.07
CA GLU A 39 -23.61 12.84 -44.43
C GLU A 39 -22.14 13.25 -44.29
N GLU A 40 -21.77 14.47 -44.68
CA GLU A 40 -20.43 15.01 -44.48
C GLU A 40 -20.07 15.13 -42.99
N GLU A 41 -21.01 15.57 -42.14
CA GLU A 41 -20.78 15.67 -40.70
C GLU A 41 -20.68 14.29 -40.03
N ARG A 42 -21.46 13.31 -40.49
CA ARG A 42 -21.34 11.91 -40.05
C ARG A 42 -20.01 11.29 -40.49
N ARG A 43 -19.58 11.52 -41.74
CA ARG A 43 -18.28 11.07 -42.24
C ARG A 43 -17.12 11.73 -41.50
N ALA A 44 -17.21 13.01 -41.20
CA ALA A 44 -16.20 13.73 -40.42
C ALA A 44 -16.06 13.16 -38.99
N LYS A 45 -17.19 12.88 -38.32
CA LYS A 45 -17.18 12.24 -36.99
C LYS A 45 -16.65 10.81 -37.03
N GLU A 46 -16.99 10.04 -38.06
CA GLU A 46 -16.49 8.67 -38.23
C GLU A 46 -14.99 8.64 -38.56
N GLU A 47 -14.50 9.58 -39.37
CA GLU A 47 -13.08 9.76 -39.64
C GLU A 47 -12.31 10.22 -38.39
N GLU A 48 -12.88 11.12 -37.59
CA GLU A 48 -12.29 11.55 -36.32
C GLU A 48 -12.22 10.40 -35.32
N TRP A 49 -13.28 9.59 -35.23
CA TRP A 49 -13.32 8.39 -34.40
C TRP A 49 -12.28 7.36 -34.86
N ARG A 50 -12.19 7.05 -36.16
CA ARG A 50 -11.16 6.16 -36.72
C ARG A 50 -9.75 6.68 -36.48
N ARG A 51 -9.55 8.00 -36.55
CA ARG A 51 -8.24 8.63 -36.28
C ARG A 51 -7.87 8.46 -34.81
N ARG A 52 -8.80 8.69 -33.88
CA ARG A 52 -8.63 8.45 -32.44
C ARG A 52 -8.38 6.98 -32.11
N GLU A 53 -9.10 6.08 -32.75
CA GLU A 53 -8.93 4.64 -32.55
C GLU A 53 -7.57 4.16 -33.05
N LYS A 54 -7.13 4.61 -34.23
CA LYS A 54 -5.77 4.35 -34.74
C LYS A 54 -4.70 4.88 -33.80
N THR A 55 -4.85 6.09 -33.28
CA THR A 55 -3.89 6.65 -32.30
C THR A 55 -3.87 5.83 -31.01
N ALA A 56 -5.04 5.44 -30.50
CA ALA A 56 -5.14 4.60 -29.30
C ALA A 56 -4.55 3.19 -29.52
N GLU A 57 -4.73 2.62 -30.70
CA GLU A 57 -4.16 1.33 -31.07
C GLU A 57 -2.64 1.41 -31.24
N GLU A 58 -2.12 2.49 -31.84
CA GLU A 58 -0.69 2.74 -31.96
C GLU A 58 -0.03 2.97 -30.59
N GLU A 59 -0.69 3.69 -29.68
CA GLU A 59 -0.22 3.83 -28.29
C GLU A 59 -0.23 2.49 -27.55
N ARG A 60 -1.29 1.67 -27.71
CA ARG A 60 -1.34 0.30 -27.15
C ARG A 60 -0.22 -0.56 -27.70
N ARG A 61 0.10 -0.44 -28.99
CA ARG A 61 1.18 -1.19 -29.64
C ARG A 61 2.55 -0.74 -29.16
N LYS A 62 2.81 0.57 -29.07
CA LYS A 62 4.06 1.11 -28.51
C LYS A 62 4.25 0.71 -27.06
N ARG A 63 3.17 0.75 -26.27
CA ARG A 63 3.20 0.30 -24.89
C ARG A 63 3.53 -1.19 -24.78
N ARG A 64 2.91 -2.04 -25.61
CA ARG A 64 3.22 -3.48 -25.65
C ARG A 64 4.67 -3.76 -26.07
N SER A 65 5.16 -3.08 -27.10
CA SER A 65 6.56 -3.20 -27.54
C SER A 65 7.55 -2.80 -26.45
N ARG A 66 7.26 -1.73 -25.71
CA ARG A 66 8.09 -1.30 -24.58
C ARG A 66 8.00 -2.26 -23.39
N GLU A 67 6.82 -2.83 -23.14
CA GLU A 67 6.64 -3.89 -22.14
C GLU A 67 7.44 -5.14 -22.53
N GLU A 68 7.45 -5.52 -23.81
CA GLU A 68 8.24 -6.65 -24.35
C GLU A 68 9.76 -6.38 -24.31
N GLU A 69 10.22 -5.16 -24.61
CA GLU A 69 11.63 -4.76 -24.46
C GLU A 69 12.07 -4.72 -22.99
N GLU A 70 11.25 -4.17 -22.08
CA GLU A 70 11.52 -4.21 -20.63
C GLU A 70 11.53 -5.66 -20.11
N GLU A 71 10.65 -6.55 -20.61
CA GLU A 71 10.67 -7.99 -20.27
C GLU A 71 11.94 -8.70 -20.80
N ALA A 72 12.43 -8.33 -21.99
CA ALA A 72 13.63 -8.93 -22.60
C ALA A 72 14.95 -8.47 -21.95
N GLU A 73 15.09 -7.20 -21.60
CA GLU A 73 16.27 -6.69 -20.87
C GLU A 73 16.40 -7.37 -19.49
N GLU A 74 15.27 -7.68 -18.85
CA GLU A 74 15.23 -8.42 -17.58
C GLU A 74 15.53 -9.91 -17.74
N GLU A 75 15.15 -10.55 -18.87
CA GLU A 75 15.58 -11.90 -19.23
C GLU A 75 17.11 -11.98 -19.43
N GLU A 76 17.75 -10.93 -19.96
CA GLU A 76 19.21 -10.86 -20.07
C GLU A 76 19.91 -10.67 -18.71
N GLU A 77 19.36 -9.83 -17.81
CA GLU A 77 19.83 -9.74 -16.41
C GLU A 77 19.67 -11.09 -15.67
N TRP A 78 18.68 -11.88 -16.08
CA TRP A 78 18.33 -13.21 -15.58
C TRP A 78 19.41 -14.26 -15.84
N GLU A 79 19.99 -14.31 -17.05
CA GLU A 79 21.03 -15.28 -17.41
C GLU A 79 22.34 -15.04 -16.64
N MET A 80 22.56 -13.82 -16.16
CA MET A 80 23.76 -13.44 -15.41
C MET A 80 23.67 -13.69 -13.90
N SER A 81 22.53 -14.14 -13.38
CA SER A 81 22.37 -14.44 -11.95
C SER A 81 23.10 -15.73 -11.57
N PRO A 82 23.94 -15.74 -10.50
CA PRO A 82 24.71 -16.93 -10.13
C PRO A 82 23.79 -18.08 -9.70
N PRO A 83 24.16 -19.34 -9.99
CA PRO A 83 23.37 -20.51 -9.58
C PRO A 83 23.27 -20.58 -8.05
N TYR A 84 22.07 -20.88 -7.56
CA TYR A 84 21.80 -21.02 -6.12
C TYR A 84 22.67 -22.14 -5.51
N PRO A 85 23.22 -21.93 -4.30
CA PRO A 85 23.78 -23.03 -3.54
C PRO A 85 22.69 -24.08 -3.29
N VAL A 86 23.00 -25.33 -3.66
CA VAL A 86 22.22 -26.52 -3.31
C VAL A 86 22.02 -26.49 -1.78
N GLY A 87 20.77 -26.52 -1.34
CA GLY A 87 20.42 -26.46 0.09
C GLY A 87 21.20 -27.52 0.90
N PRO A 88 21.44 -27.28 2.21
CA PRO A 88 22.20 -28.21 3.02
C PRO A 88 21.56 -29.60 2.99
N PRO A 89 22.34 -30.68 2.83
CA PRO A 89 21.83 -32.03 2.90
C PRO A 89 21.54 -32.36 4.36
N GLY A 90 20.29 -32.19 4.80
CA GLY A 90 19.88 -32.60 6.13
C GLY A 90 18.49 -32.11 6.51
N GLY A 91 17.55 -33.05 6.64
CA GLY A 91 16.23 -32.82 7.23
C GLY A 91 16.34 -32.54 8.73
N GLY A 92 16.79 -31.34 9.08
CA GLY A 92 16.70 -30.76 10.41
C GLY A 92 15.66 -29.64 10.45
N SER A 93 15.22 -29.25 11.64
CA SER A 93 14.17 -28.24 11.90
C SER A 93 14.46 -26.83 11.38
N GLY A 94 15.57 -26.61 10.65
CA GLY A 94 15.93 -25.34 10.03
C GLY A 94 15.17 -25.00 8.74
N GLY A 95 14.42 -25.96 8.16
CA GLY A 95 13.61 -25.71 6.96
C GLY A 95 12.46 -24.73 7.20
N GLU A 96 11.73 -24.87 8.31
CA GLU A 96 10.62 -23.97 8.67
C GLU A 96 11.09 -22.54 8.95
N GLU A 97 12.28 -22.35 9.52
CA GLU A 97 12.84 -21.03 9.82
C GLU A 97 13.11 -20.20 8.56
N MET A 98 13.28 -20.84 7.40
CA MET A 98 13.50 -20.18 6.11
C MET A 98 12.22 -19.53 5.57
N PHE A 99 11.07 -20.16 5.83
CA PHE A 99 9.79 -19.80 5.21
C PHE A 99 8.84 -19.12 6.21
N MET A 100 9.00 -19.32 7.52
CA MET A 100 8.22 -18.64 8.56
C MET A 100 9.04 -17.52 9.20
N LEU A 101 8.58 -16.28 9.04
CA LEU A 101 9.27 -15.11 9.59
C LEU A 101 8.80 -14.83 11.01
N ARG A 102 9.61 -15.25 11.99
CA ARG A 102 9.30 -15.13 13.43
C ARG A 102 10.08 -14.02 14.14
N ASP A 103 11.13 -13.48 13.52
CA ASP A 103 11.94 -12.39 14.09
C ASP A 103 11.15 -11.07 14.08
N SER A 104 10.37 -10.86 15.12
CA SER A 104 9.53 -9.68 15.33
C SER A 104 10.11 -8.80 16.43
N LYS A 105 10.44 -7.54 16.09
CA LYS A 105 10.93 -6.54 17.03
C LYS A 105 9.93 -5.39 17.14
N ARG A 106 9.60 -4.99 18.37
CA ARG A 106 8.88 -3.74 18.63
C ARG A 106 9.85 -2.58 18.48
N VAL A 107 9.54 -1.65 17.57
CA VAL A 107 10.39 -0.48 17.25
C VAL A 107 9.79 0.82 17.77
N VAL A 108 8.48 0.86 17.98
CA VAL A 108 7.76 1.95 18.68
C VAL A 108 6.78 1.34 19.67
N SER A 109 6.72 1.87 20.89
CA SER A 109 5.76 1.46 21.92
C SER A 109 5.39 2.67 22.77
N THR A 110 4.14 3.09 22.68
CA THR A 110 3.58 4.24 23.42
C THR A 110 2.18 3.89 23.91
N GLU A 111 1.56 4.74 24.74
CA GLU A 111 0.16 4.57 25.13
C GLU A 111 -0.82 4.78 23.97
N ALA A 112 -0.44 5.58 22.96
CA ALA A 112 -1.30 5.92 21.82
C ALA A 112 -1.13 4.99 20.61
N GLY A 113 -0.18 4.05 20.68
CA GLY A 113 0.06 3.09 19.61
C GLY A 113 1.42 2.40 19.65
N GLU A 114 1.61 1.48 18.73
CA GLU A 114 2.84 0.69 18.59
C GLU A 114 3.19 0.45 17.12
N MET A 115 4.48 0.19 16.88
CA MET A 115 4.98 -0.35 15.62
C MET A 115 5.86 -1.56 15.91
N ARG A 116 5.53 -2.69 15.29
CA ARG A 116 6.37 -3.90 15.28
C ARG A 116 6.83 -4.21 13.86
N VAL A 117 8.02 -4.76 13.74
CA VAL A 117 8.65 -5.11 12.46
C VAL A 117 9.07 -6.56 12.49
N VAL A 118 8.61 -7.32 11.52
CA VAL A 118 9.07 -8.67 11.23
C VAL A 118 10.18 -8.58 10.19
N ARG A 119 11.39 -9.02 10.55
CA ARG A 119 12.54 -8.96 9.66
C ARG A 119 12.46 -10.05 8.60
N GLY A 120 12.62 -9.65 7.35
CA GLY A 120 12.90 -10.57 6.26
C GLY A 120 14.30 -11.14 6.37
N PHE A 121 14.45 -12.38 5.92
CA PHE A 121 15.73 -13.08 5.93
C PHE A 121 16.58 -12.69 4.72
N GLY A 122 17.78 -12.14 4.96
CA GLY A 122 18.68 -11.59 3.92
C GLY A 122 20.00 -12.35 3.72
N LYS A 123 20.14 -13.60 4.20
CA LYS A 123 21.41 -14.36 4.06
C LYS A 123 21.70 -14.82 2.63
N TRP A 124 20.79 -14.61 1.68
CA TRP A 124 20.94 -15.02 0.29
C TRP A 124 21.05 -13.77 -0.58
N VAL A 125 22.15 -13.68 -1.34
CA VAL A 125 22.63 -12.48 -2.06
C VAL A 125 21.74 -12.07 -3.25
N VAL A 126 20.66 -12.79 -3.53
CA VAL A 126 19.98 -12.72 -4.84
C VAL A 126 18.76 -11.79 -4.85
N GLU A 127 18.22 -11.36 -3.71
CA GLU A 127 16.98 -10.56 -3.69
C GLU A 127 16.98 -9.45 -2.64
N LYS A 128 16.33 -8.32 -2.99
CA LYS A 128 16.07 -7.19 -2.07
C LYS A 128 15.26 -7.68 -0.87
N PRO A 129 15.84 -7.75 0.35
CA PRO A 129 15.11 -8.22 1.50
C PRO A 129 14.03 -7.20 1.86
N LEU A 130 12.80 -7.68 2.08
CA LEU A 130 11.71 -6.86 2.59
C LEU A 130 11.50 -7.13 4.07
N HIS A 131 11.23 -6.08 4.85
CA HIS A 131 10.70 -6.23 6.21
C HIS A 131 9.20 -5.91 6.22
N ILE A 132 8.46 -6.54 7.12
CA ILE A 132 7.01 -6.32 7.26
C ILE A 132 6.74 -5.57 8.55
N GLY A 133 6.30 -4.33 8.43
CA GLY A 133 5.87 -3.48 9.53
C GLY A 133 4.38 -3.63 9.82
N PHE A 134 4.02 -3.51 11.09
CA PHE A 134 2.65 -3.44 11.58
C PHE A 134 2.54 -2.23 12.48
N ILE A 135 1.66 -1.30 12.12
CA ILE A 135 1.40 -0.07 12.86
C ILE A 135 -0.02 -0.17 13.42
N THR A 136 -0.13 -0.05 14.74
CA THR A 136 -1.41 0.01 15.45
C THR A 136 -1.49 1.36 16.15
N MET A 137 -2.57 2.09 15.90
CA MET A 137 -2.79 3.43 16.43
C MET A 137 -4.15 3.53 17.11
N GLU A 138 -4.18 4.05 18.32
CA GLU A 138 -5.43 4.32 19.04
C GLU A 138 -6.29 5.35 18.31
N PRO A 139 -7.60 5.40 18.55
CA PRO A 139 -8.45 6.48 18.06
C PRO A 139 -7.83 7.84 18.38
N ARG A 140 -7.92 8.78 17.43
CA ARG A 140 -7.46 10.16 17.62
C ARG A 140 -6.00 10.23 18.06
N SER A 141 -5.13 9.63 17.26
CA SER A 141 -3.69 9.62 17.50
C SER A 141 -2.92 10.10 16.28
N LEU A 142 -1.67 10.53 16.50
CA LEU A 142 -0.74 11.04 15.51
C LEU A 142 0.57 10.26 15.61
N PHE A 143 1.00 9.69 14.49
CA PHE A 143 2.40 9.32 14.28
C PHE A 143 3.14 10.58 13.83
N VAL A 144 4.02 11.10 14.70
CA VAL A 144 4.62 12.43 14.56
C VAL A 144 5.46 12.56 13.27
N PRO A 145 5.63 13.80 12.74
CA PRO A 145 6.35 14.00 11.49
C PRO A 145 7.80 13.53 11.51
N GLN A 146 8.13 12.71 10.51
CA GLN A 146 9.45 12.10 10.36
C GLN A 146 9.70 11.76 8.89
N TYR A 147 10.96 11.51 8.54
CA TYR A 147 11.31 10.78 7.32
C TYR A 147 12.10 9.51 7.71
N LEU A 148 12.10 8.52 6.82
CA LEU A 148 12.86 7.28 6.99
C LEU A 148 13.97 7.18 5.96
N ASP A 149 15.01 6.41 6.28
CA ASP A 149 16.03 5.98 5.31
C ASP A 149 15.53 4.93 4.31
N SER A 150 14.30 4.44 4.48
CA SER A 150 13.74 3.32 3.72
C SER A 150 12.34 3.65 3.21
N SER A 151 12.03 3.28 1.96
CA SER A 151 10.70 3.44 1.39
C SER A 151 9.69 2.52 2.06
N LEU A 152 8.46 3.03 2.26
CA LEU A 152 7.33 2.27 2.77
C LEU A 152 6.25 2.10 1.70
N ILE A 153 5.61 0.94 1.69
CA ILE A 153 4.29 0.76 1.05
C ILE A 153 3.32 0.38 2.14
N LEU A 154 2.39 1.29 2.44
CA LEU A 154 1.36 1.13 3.45
C LEU A 154 0.15 0.45 2.85
N PHE A 155 -0.45 -0.50 3.57
CA PHE A 155 -1.76 -1.09 3.31
C PHE A 155 -2.64 -0.90 4.56
N VAL A 156 -3.76 -0.19 4.40
CA VAL A 156 -4.71 0.04 5.50
C VAL A 156 -5.59 -1.20 5.67
N ARG A 157 -5.24 -2.04 6.64
CA ARG A 157 -6.01 -3.26 6.98
C ARG A 157 -7.34 -2.93 7.64
N ARG A 158 -7.37 -1.92 8.53
CA ARG A 158 -8.56 -1.53 9.30
C ARG A 158 -8.45 -0.08 9.74
N GLY A 159 -9.58 0.63 9.77
CA GLY A 159 -9.64 2.03 10.22
C GLY A 159 -9.57 3.00 9.05
N GLU A 160 -9.57 4.28 9.42
CA GLU A 160 -9.40 5.41 8.51
C GLU A 160 -8.25 6.27 9.03
N ALA A 161 -7.50 6.85 8.11
CA ALA A 161 -6.37 7.69 8.44
C ALA A 161 -6.30 8.90 7.52
N LYS A 162 -5.50 9.88 7.93
CA LYS A 162 -4.98 10.92 7.05
C LYS A 162 -3.48 10.81 7.03
N ILE A 163 -2.88 10.73 5.84
CA ILE A 163 -1.44 10.81 5.67
C ILE A 163 -1.08 12.17 5.09
N GLY A 164 -0.12 12.86 5.70
CA GLY A 164 0.55 14.00 5.10
C GLY A 164 1.92 13.57 4.60
N LEU A 165 2.29 13.95 3.37
CA LEU A 165 3.57 13.62 2.74
C LEU A 165 4.12 14.87 2.04
N ILE A 166 5.40 15.17 2.24
CA ILE A 166 6.12 16.16 1.43
C ILE A 166 6.52 15.52 0.10
N TYR A 167 6.03 16.11 -1.00
CA TYR A 167 6.25 15.64 -2.35
C TYR A 167 6.52 16.83 -3.28
N GLY A 168 7.68 16.83 -3.96
CA GLY A 168 8.05 17.92 -4.88
C GLY A 168 7.99 19.30 -4.23
N ASP A 169 8.43 19.40 -2.97
CA ASP A 169 8.45 20.61 -2.13
C ASP A 169 7.09 21.10 -1.58
N GLU A 170 6.03 20.31 -1.72
CA GLU A 170 4.69 20.63 -1.20
C GLU A 170 4.17 19.55 -0.25
N LEU A 171 3.40 19.97 0.76
CA LEU A 171 2.62 19.04 1.60
C LEU A 171 1.36 18.56 0.86
N GLY A 172 1.35 17.29 0.49
CA GLY A 172 0.15 16.58 0.04
C GLY A 172 -0.51 15.81 1.18
N GLU A 173 -1.73 16.18 1.55
CA GLU A 173 -2.55 15.38 2.48
C GLU A 173 -3.52 14.47 1.71
N ARG A 174 -3.64 13.21 2.14
CA ARG A 174 -4.56 12.23 1.55
C ARG A 174 -5.34 11.51 2.66
N PRO A 175 -6.68 11.42 2.57
CA PRO A 175 -7.42 10.48 3.37
C PRO A 175 -7.11 9.05 2.89
N LEU A 176 -7.00 8.12 3.83
CA LEU A 176 -6.83 6.70 3.59
C LEU A 176 -7.97 5.94 4.28
N LYS A 177 -8.58 4.99 3.57
CA LYS A 177 -9.61 4.07 4.07
C LYS A 177 -9.14 2.63 4.00
N MET A 178 -9.88 1.71 4.62
CA MET A 178 -9.62 0.27 4.51
C MET A 178 -9.46 -0.16 3.05
N GLY A 179 -8.39 -0.92 2.78
CA GLY A 179 -8.04 -1.36 1.42
C GLY A 179 -7.06 -0.45 0.69
N ASP A 180 -6.83 0.77 1.18
CA ASP A 180 -5.93 1.72 0.52
C ASP A 180 -4.46 1.30 0.66
N VAL A 181 -3.75 1.48 -0.46
CA VAL A 181 -2.31 1.33 -0.60
C VAL A 181 -1.70 2.69 -0.86
N TYR A 182 -0.64 3.04 -0.14
CA TYR A 182 0.06 4.32 -0.29
C TYR A 182 1.57 4.16 -0.16
N ARG A 183 2.34 4.82 -1.04
CA ARG A 183 3.81 4.76 -1.02
C ARG A 183 4.38 6.00 -0.35
N VAL A 184 5.27 5.80 0.61
CA VAL A 184 6.11 6.84 1.21
C VAL A 184 7.54 6.59 0.73
N PRO A 185 8.12 7.46 -0.12
CA PRO A 185 9.52 7.32 -0.54
C PRO A 185 10.49 7.52 0.63
N ALA A 186 11.63 6.84 0.61
CA ALA A 186 12.76 7.16 1.49
C ALA A 186 13.11 8.66 1.42
N GLY A 187 13.48 9.24 2.56
CA GLY A 187 13.83 10.65 2.71
C GLY A 187 12.64 11.63 2.65
N SER A 188 11.42 11.17 2.33
CA SER A 188 10.25 12.05 2.27
C SER A 188 9.60 12.19 3.64
N THR A 189 9.48 13.42 4.14
CA THR A 189 8.82 13.69 5.43
C THR A 189 7.33 13.38 5.34
N PHE A 190 6.82 12.61 6.30
CA PHE A 190 5.42 12.26 6.40
C PHE A 190 4.92 12.19 7.85
N TYR A 191 3.61 12.19 8.01
CA TYR A 191 2.93 11.92 9.28
C TYR A 191 1.65 11.14 9.02
N ILE A 192 1.16 10.39 10.02
CA ILE A 192 -0.10 9.62 9.93
C ILE A 192 -1.00 10.02 11.08
N VAL A 193 -2.27 10.33 10.80
CA VAL A 193 -3.29 10.62 11.81
C VAL A 193 -4.35 9.54 11.74
N ASN A 194 -4.64 8.88 12.86
CA ASN A 194 -5.87 8.11 12.99
C ASN A 194 -7.03 9.10 13.24
N THR A 195 -7.88 9.27 12.23
CA THR A 195 -9.03 10.18 12.29
C THR A 195 -10.26 9.54 12.91
N GLY A 196 -10.24 8.23 13.17
CA GLY A 196 -11.33 7.50 13.80
C GLY A 196 -11.58 7.92 15.24
N GLU A 197 -12.85 8.06 15.61
CA GLU A 197 -13.27 8.45 16.97
C GLU A 197 -13.26 7.28 17.96
N ALA A 198 -13.59 6.07 17.49
CA ALA A 198 -13.66 4.86 18.31
C ALA A 198 -12.94 3.65 17.69
N GLN A 199 -12.46 3.77 16.45
CA GLN A 199 -11.83 2.67 15.74
C GLN A 199 -10.29 2.81 15.77
N ARG A 200 -9.62 1.74 16.20
CA ARG A 200 -8.17 1.61 16.05
C ARG A 200 -7.79 1.49 14.58
N LEU A 201 -6.70 2.14 14.20
CA LEU A 201 -6.11 2.07 12.87
C LEU A 201 -5.05 0.97 12.86
N HIS A 202 -5.16 0.02 11.92
CA HIS A 202 -4.20 -1.04 11.68
C HIS A 202 -3.64 -0.92 10.27
N ILE A 203 -2.34 -0.69 10.14
CA ILE A 203 -1.62 -0.63 8.86
C ILE A 203 -0.60 -1.77 8.83
N ILE A 204 -0.54 -2.47 7.70
CA ILE A 204 0.56 -3.38 7.36
C ILE A 204 1.42 -2.65 6.32
N CYS A 205 2.74 -2.65 6.46
CA CYS A 205 3.61 -2.05 5.47
C CYS A 205 4.79 -2.91 5.08
N SER A 206 5.25 -2.79 3.84
CA SER A 206 6.59 -3.24 3.46
C SER A 206 7.59 -2.13 3.75
N ILE A 207 8.78 -2.51 4.19
CA ILE A 207 9.95 -1.64 4.35
C ILE A 207 11.03 -2.20 3.44
N ASP A 208 11.53 -1.39 2.51
CA ASP A 208 12.63 -1.80 1.62
C ASP A 208 13.96 -1.77 2.36
N ALA A 209 14.44 -2.94 2.76
CA ALA A 209 15.68 -3.03 3.54
C ALA A 209 16.95 -2.86 2.69
N SER A 210 16.83 -2.71 1.36
CA SER A 210 17.96 -2.40 0.48
C SER A 210 18.33 -0.92 0.47
N GLU A 211 17.42 -0.04 0.91
CA GLU A 211 17.64 1.42 0.98
C GLU A 211 18.22 1.88 2.33
N GLY A 212 18.02 1.09 3.40
CA GLY A 212 18.41 1.47 4.75
C GLY A 212 19.92 1.58 4.97
N LEU A 213 20.33 2.27 6.05
CA LEU A 213 21.73 2.54 6.41
C LEU A 213 22.58 1.29 6.79
N GLY A 214 22.06 0.08 6.57
CA GLY A 214 22.76 -1.18 6.73
C GLY A 214 22.47 -1.93 8.04
N ALA A 215 22.95 -3.18 8.12
CA ALA A 215 22.57 -4.17 9.14
C ALA A 215 22.85 -3.76 10.61
N GLY A 216 23.70 -2.76 10.85
CA GLY A 216 24.01 -2.24 12.19
C GLY A 216 22.95 -1.30 12.77
N PHE A 217 22.09 -0.73 11.93
CA PHE A 217 21.15 0.34 12.31
C PHE A 217 19.72 -0.16 12.48
N GLY A 218 19.49 -1.46 12.60
CA GLY A 218 18.13 -1.99 12.74
C GLY A 218 17.39 -2.13 11.41
N PRO A 219 16.05 -2.29 11.43
CA PRO A 219 15.28 -2.55 10.22
C PRO A 219 15.11 -1.32 9.30
N PHE A 220 15.20 -0.12 9.87
CA PHE A 220 15.20 1.20 9.23
C PHE A 220 15.58 2.25 10.29
N GLN A 221 15.90 3.46 9.86
CA GLN A 221 16.14 4.61 10.74
C GLN A 221 15.05 5.67 10.60
N SER A 222 14.59 6.17 11.74
CA SER A 222 13.60 7.25 11.82
C SER A 222 14.29 8.56 12.16
N PHE A 223 14.06 9.56 11.32
CA PHE A 223 14.55 10.92 11.53
C PHE A 223 13.36 11.82 11.86
N PHE A 224 13.13 12.01 13.15
CA PHE A 224 12.01 12.79 13.65
C PHE A 224 12.25 14.28 13.40
N ILE A 225 11.35 14.91 12.65
CA ILE A 225 11.31 16.38 12.50
C ILE A 225 10.57 16.96 13.70
N GLY A 226 9.37 16.45 13.95
CA GLY A 226 8.60 16.76 15.16
C GLY A 226 9.05 15.87 16.32
N GLY A 227 9.29 16.47 17.48
CA GLY A 227 9.78 15.73 18.65
C GLY A 227 10.08 16.65 19.83
N GLY A 228 10.80 16.12 20.80
CA GLY A 228 11.27 16.84 21.98
C GLY A 228 12.33 16.02 22.72
N LYS A 229 12.05 15.65 23.98
CA LYS A 229 12.83 14.65 24.71
C LYS A 229 12.60 13.23 24.20
N ASP A 230 11.37 12.92 23.81
CA ASP A 230 11.01 11.60 23.25
C ASP A 230 9.83 11.72 22.25
N PRO A 231 10.05 11.48 20.94
CA PRO A 231 11.34 11.17 20.32
C PRO A 231 12.22 12.41 20.24
N VAL A 232 13.54 12.21 20.19
CA VAL A 232 14.48 13.30 19.95
C VAL A 232 14.38 13.75 18.50
N SER A 233 14.13 15.05 18.28
CA SER A 233 14.13 15.63 16.93
C SER A 233 15.55 15.74 16.39
N VAL A 234 15.73 15.55 15.08
CA VAL A 234 17.01 15.77 14.38
C VAL A 234 17.54 17.18 14.58
N LEU A 235 16.63 18.14 14.80
CA LEU A 235 16.98 19.53 15.06
C LEU A 235 17.82 19.66 16.35
N SER A 236 17.61 18.80 17.35
CA SER A 236 18.38 18.80 18.61
C SER A 236 19.86 18.51 18.43
N GLY A 237 20.27 17.97 17.27
CA GLY A 237 21.67 17.67 16.96
C GLY A 237 22.49 18.88 16.48
N PHE A 238 21.84 19.99 16.11
CA PHE A 238 22.52 21.21 15.70
C PHE A 238 22.98 22.02 16.91
N ASP A 239 24.04 22.80 16.71
CA ASP A 239 24.52 23.76 17.70
C ASP A 239 23.41 24.75 18.10
N PRO A 240 23.16 25.00 19.41
CA PRO A 240 22.04 25.82 19.86
C PRO A 240 22.04 27.24 19.28
N GLN A 241 23.20 27.86 19.14
CA GLN A 241 23.34 29.20 18.56
C GLN A 241 23.02 29.16 17.06
N THR A 242 23.49 28.14 16.36
CA THR A 242 23.17 27.92 14.94
C THR A 242 21.67 27.75 14.74
N LEU A 243 21.04 26.90 15.55
CA LEU A 243 19.61 26.62 15.44
C LEU A 243 18.76 27.82 15.86
N SER A 244 19.15 28.54 16.94
CA SER A 244 18.45 29.75 17.37
C SER A 244 18.53 30.86 16.33
N THR A 245 19.68 31.00 15.66
CA THR A 245 19.87 31.93 14.54
C THR A 245 19.02 31.51 13.34
N ALA A 246 19.00 30.22 12.98
CA ALA A 246 18.22 29.71 11.86
C ALA A 246 16.71 29.85 12.09
N PHE A 247 16.26 29.67 13.32
CA PHE A 247 14.87 29.86 13.73
C PHE A 247 14.55 31.33 14.02
N ASN A 248 15.57 32.18 14.16
CA ASN A 248 15.48 33.56 14.60
C ASN A 248 14.64 33.72 15.88
N VAL A 249 14.97 32.92 16.90
CA VAL A 249 14.37 32.95 18.24
C VAL A 249 15.47 32.92 19.29
N SER A 250 15.13 33.22 20.54
CA SER A 250 16.09 33.07 21.63
C SER A 250 16.42 31.60 21.89
N ILE A 251 17.63 31.33 22.40
CA ILE A 251 18.03 29.98 22.80
C ILE A 251 17.09 29.41 23.87
N GLY A 252 16.59 30.25 24.79
CA GLY A 252 15.65 29.84 25.83
C GLY A 252 14.32 29.36 25.27
N GLU A 253 13.74 30.08 24.31
CA GLU A 253 12.52 29.65 23.62
C GLU A 253 12.75 28.35 22.85
N LEU A 254 13.85 28.26 22.11
CA LEU A 254 14.21 27.04 21.38
C LEU A 254 14.35 25.83 22.32
N GLN A 255 15.01 25.99 23.47
CA GLN A 255 15.15 24.92 24.46
C GLN A 255 13.81 24.48 25.05
N ASP A 256 12.91 25.42 25.35
CA ASP A 256 11.56 25.09 25.85
C ASP A 256 10.80 24.23 24.81
N ILE A 257 10.80 24.67 23.56
CA ILE A 257 10.16 23.97 22.44
C ILE A 257 10.69 22.54 22.27
N MET A 258 12.01 22.41 22.22
CA MET A 258 12.72 21.16 21.96
C MET A 258 12.68 20.17 23.13
N THR A 259 12.11 20.56 24.28
CA THR A 259 12.03 19.70 25.47
C THR A 259 10.60 19.37 25.92
N ARG A 260 9.57 19.97 25.32
CA ARG A 260 8.16 19.81 25.71
C ARG A 260 7.59 18.41 25.43
N GLN A 261 7.87 17.85 24.25
CA GLN A 261 7.34 16.54 23.86
C GLN A 261 8.13 15.40 24.51
N LYS A 262 7.44 14.44 25.13
CA LYS A 262 8.02 13.30 25.87
C LYS A 262 7.18 12.02 25.79
N SER A 263 6.12 12.00 24.98
CA SER A 263 5.13 10.93 24.89
C SER A 263 5.45 9.89 23.81
N GLY A 264 6.62 10.00 23.18
CA GLY A 264 7.09 9.07 22.16
C GLY A 264 6.55 9.33 20.76
N PRO A 265 6.90 8.48 19.78
CA PRO A 265 6.63 8.73 18.36
C PRO A 265 5.16 8.69 17.94
N ILE A 266 4.31 8.01 18.71
CA ILE A 266 2.86 7.98 18.49
C ILE A 266 2.21 8.61 19.72
N VAL A 267 1.38 9.64 19.50
CA VAL A 267 0.79 10.44 20.58
C VAL A 267 -0.71 10.58 20.37
N PHE A 268 -1.47 10.77 21.45
CA PHE A 268 -2.86 11.16 21.34
C PHE A 268 -2.94 12.58 20.73
N ALA A 269 -3.74 12.70 19.68
CA ALA A 269 -4.07 13.93 19.02
C ALA A 269 -5.43 14.39 19.54
N ASP A 270 -5.43 15.22 20.59
CA ASP A 270 -6.68 15.75 21.12
C ASP A 270 -7.26 16.81 20.16
N ILE A 271 -8.09 16.33 19.24
CA ILE A 271 -8.64 17.13 18.14
C ILE A 271 -9.96 17.82 18.57
N THR A 272 -10.57 17.52 19.72
CA THR A 272 -11.85 18.17 20.09
C THR A 272 -11.92 18.92 21.41
N ASN A 273 -11.10 18.63 22.43
CA ASN A 273 -11.27 19.34 23.70
C ASN A 273 -10.00 20.10 24.07
N GLY A 274 -10.14 21.42 24.19
CA GLY A 274 -9.05 22.37 24.49
C GLY A 274 -8.51 22.30 25.91
N THR A 275 -8.41 21.11 26.51
CA THR A 275 -7.89 20.93 27.86
C THR A 275 -7.05 19.65 27.89
N ASP A 276 -5.74 19.84 27.93
CA ASP A 276 -4.70 18.91 28.43
C ASP A 276 -3.97 17.92 27.48
N ALA A 277 -3.88 18.20 26.17
CA ALA A 277 -2.85 17.60 25.30
C ALA A 277 -1.96 18.68 24.61
N PRO A 278 -0.65 18.43 24.40
CA PRO A 278 0.29 19.46 23.96
C PRO A 278 -0.13 20.11 22.62
N MET A 279 -0.38 21.41 22.73
CA MET A 279 -1.13 22.32 21.86
C MET A 279 -0.58 22.53 20.42
N VAL A 280 0.50 21.84 20.04
CA VAL A 280 1.26 22.14 18.80
C VAL A 280 0.60 21.53 17.56
N TRP A 281 0.15 20.27 17.63
CA TRP A 281 -0.35 19.54 16.46
C TRP A 281 -1.87 19.62 16.27
N SER A 282 -2.63 19.80 17.35
CA SER A 282 -4.09 19.89 17.29
C SER A 282 -4.57 21.11 16.51
N ASN A 283 -3.85 22.23 16.57
CA ASN A 283 -4.20 23.45 15.82
C ASN A 283 -3.84 23.34 14.33
N PHE A 284 -2.69 22.73 14.00
CA PHE A 284 -2.28 22.48 12.61
C PHE A 284 -3.27 21.56 11.87
N LEU A 285 -3.72 20.48 12.54
CA LEU A 285 -4.59 19.47 11.94
C LEU A 285 -6.05 19.92 11.76
N LYS A 286 -6.51 20.97 12.47
CA LYS A 286 -7.89 21.48 12.44
C LYS A 286 -8.18 22.46 11.29
N LEU A 287 -7.16 23.03 10.64
CA LEU A 287 -7.35 24.05 9.61
C LEU A 287 -7.64 23.41 8.24
N LYS A 288 -8.68 23.85 7.50
CA LYS A 288 -8.91 23.47 6.09
C LYS A 288 -7.87 24.09 5.16
N GLU A 289 -7.55 23.41 4.06
CA GLU A 289 -6.50 23.80 3.08
C GLU A 289 -6.60 25.28 2.63
N ASP A 290 -7.80 25.75 2.28
CA ASP A 290 -8.05 27.13 1.84
C ASP A 290 -8.18 28.14 3.01
N GLU A 291 -8.60 27.68 4.20
CA GLU A 291 -8.72 28.51 5.40
C GLU A 291 -7.34 28.72 6.07
N ARG A 292 -6.37 27.81 5.90
CA ARG A 292 -4.96 28.00 6.32
C ARG A 292 -4.36 29.28 5.74
N LEU A 293 -4.66 29.58 4.47
CA LEU A 293 -4.17 30.76 3.74
C LEU A 293 -4.88 32.06 4.15
N GLN A 294 -6.15 32.02 4.54
CA GLN A 294 -6.94 33.21 4.90
C GLN A 294 -6.86 33.55 6.40
N HIS A 295 -6.77 32.54 7.27
CA HIS A 295 -6.62 32.73 8.72
C HIS A 295 -5.24 33.30 9.10
N LEU A 296 -4.25 33.19 8.20
CA LEU A 296 -2.96 33.87 8.28
C LEU A 296 -3.01 35.35 7.87
N ARG A 297 -4.04 35.79 7.14
CA ARG A 297 -4.25 37.21 6.77
C ARG A 297 -5.08 38.01 7.77
N MET A 298 -5.89 37.34 8.60
CA MET A 298 -6.96 37.97 9.39
C MET A 298 -6.62 38.19 10.88
N VAL A 299 -5.40 37.88 11.34
CA VAL A 299 -4.96 38.14 12.73
C VAL A 299 -3.83 39.17 12.73
N ALA A 300 -4.12 40.33 12.17
CA ALA A 300 -3.41 41.56 12.46
C ALA A 300 -4.06 42.17 13.73
N PRO A 301 -3.30 42.58 14.76
CA PRO A 301 -3.89 43.43 15.77
C PRO A 301 -4.18 44.79 15.12
N ASN A 302 -5.46 45.11 14.95
CA ASN A 302 -5.89 46.49 14.85
C ASN A 302 -5.67 47.13 16.23
N GLY A 303 -4.60 47.90 16.35
CA GLY A 303 -4.48 48.97 17.34
C GLY A 303 -4.58 50.29 16.59
N GLU A 304 -5.73 50.97 16.71
CA GLU A 304 -5.86 52.37 16.33
C GLU A 304 -4.92 53.21 17.20
N LEU A 305 -4.32 54.21 16.55
CA LEU A 305 -3.26 55.08 17.03
C LEU A 305 -3.74 55.96 18.18
N ASP A 306 -3.00 55.95 19.30
CA ASP A 306 -2.96 57.07 20.23
C ASP A 306 -1.48 57.47 20.42
N GLU A 307 -1.18 58.70 20.03
CA GLU A 307 0.17 59.29 20.04
C GLU A 307 0.52 59.73 21.47
N ASN A 308 1.48 59.06 22.13
CA ASN A 308 2.47 59.75 22.96
C ASN A 308 3.62 58.85 23.42
N GLU A 309 4.77 59.51 23.55
CA GLU A 309 6.14 59.03 23.70
C GLU A 309 6.41 58.11 24.91
N GLY A 310 7.32 57.16 24.70
CA GLY A 310 7.95 56.36 25.75
C GLY A 310 8.81 55.24 25.15
N GLU A 311 10.13 55.38 25.28
CA GLU A 311 11.17 54.43 24.85
C GLU A 311 10.95 53.03 25.44
N GLU A 312 11.04 51.99 24.60
CA GLU A 312 11.74 50.72 24.87
C GLU A 312 11.74 49.87 23.57
N GLU A 313 12.91 49.39 23.16
CA GLU A 313 13.12 48.55 21.99
C GLU A 313 12.47 47.18 22.21
N ASP A 314 11.30 46.92 21.59
CA ASP A 314 10.67 45.61 21.60
C ASP A 314 10.99 44.86 20.29
N GLU A 315 11.97 43.95 20.38
CA GLU A 315 12.35 43.02 19.34
C GLU A 315 11.13 42.24 18.83
N SER A 316 10.95 42.25 17.51
CA SER A 316 9.90 41.56 16.77
C SER A 316 9.78 40.07 17.17
N LYS A 317 8.80 39.76 18.03
CA LYS A 317 8.37 38.41 18.42
C LYS A 317 7.92 37.58 17.21
N TRP A 318 8.79 36.66 16.81
CA TRP A 318 8.57 35.61 15.84
C TRP A 318 7.47 34.63 16.31
N SER A 319 6.58 34.20 15.40
CA SER A 319 5.51 33.24 15.70
C SER A 319 5.86 31.89 15.09
N TRP A 320 5.54 30.78 15.77
CA TRP A 320 5.71 29.39 15.31
C TRP A 320 5.26 29.06 13.89
N ARG A 321 4.43 29.92 13.29
CA ARG A 321 3.97 29.86 11.90
C ARG A 321 5.14 29.94 10.92
N ASP A 322 6.19 30.70 11.24
CA ASP A 322 7.31 30.96 10.33
C ASP A 322 8.31 29.78 10.23
N LEU A 323 8.26 28.86 11.19
CA LEU A 323 9.04 27.61 11.25
C LEU A 323 8.55 26.57 10.23
N LEU A 324 7.27 26.66 9.83
CA LEU A 324 6.65 25.80 8.81
C LEU A 324 6.75 26.37 7.39
N ASN A 325 7.17 27.63 7.23
CA ASN A 325 7.25 28.29 5.93
C ASN A 325 8.28 27.69 4.95
N PRO A 326 9.42 27.11 5.35
CA PRO A 326 10.33 26.44 4.40
C PRO A 326 9.75 25.12 3.83
N LEU A 327 8.70 24.58 4.44
CA LEU A 327 7.96 23.38 3.98
C LEU A 327 6.91 23.71 2.90
N LEU A 328 6.72 25.00 2.61
CA LEU A 328 5.88 25.55 1.56
C LEU A 328 6.83 26.14 0.52
N GLY A 329 7.14 25.37 -0.52
CA GLY A 329 8.11 25.75 -1.55
C GLY A 329 7.87 27.13 -2.20
N PRO A 330 8.90 27.71 -2.85
CA PRO A 330 8.82 29.06 -3.40
C PRO A 330 7.85 29.16 -4.59
N GLU A 331 6.90 30.10 -4.51
CA GLU A 331 5.99 30.46 -5.60
C GLU A 331 6.75 31.08 -6.80
N ASN A 332 6.66 30.44 -7.97
CA ASN A 332 6.18 31.04 -9.25
C ASN A 332 6.70 30.31 -10.51
N ARG A 333 5.79 29.82 -11.38
CA ARG A 333 5.47 30.44 -12.69
C ARG A 333 4.47 29.63 -13.54
N LYS A 334 3.38 30.33 -13.90
CA LYS A 334 2.52 30.25 -15.11
C LYS A 334 1.69 28.98 -15.38
N LYS A 335 0.39 29.13 -15.10
CA LYS A 335 -0.72 28.30 -15.59
C LYS A 335 -0.88 28.44 -17.12
N GLU A 336 -0.99 27.31 -17.82
CA GLU A 336 -1.78 27.20 -19.05
C GLU A 336 -3.11 26.52 -18.71
N GLU A 337 -4.21 27.15 -19.12
CA GLU A 337 -5.57 26.73 -18.86
C GLU A 337 -6.02 25.66 -19.86
N GLY A 338 -6.53 24.53 -19.33
CA GLY A 338 -7.17 23.46 -20.09
C GLY A 338 -8.16 22.68 -19.20
N LYS A 339 -9.44 22.84 -19.52
CA LYS A 339 -10.66 22.32 -18.88
C LYS A 339 -10.59 20.91 -18.25
N GLY A 340 -11.17 20.79 -17.05
CA GLY A 340 -11.67 19.53 -16.48
C GLY A 340 -11.76 19.56 -14.95
N ASP A 341 -12.97 19.76 -14.41
CA ASP A 341 -13.28 19.71 -12.98
C ASP A 341 -12.86 18.39 -12.33
N LYS A 342 -11.73 18.40 -11.62
CA LYS A 342 -11.47 17.59 -10.42
C LYS A 342 -10.57 18.43 -9.51
N LYS A 343 -11.06 18.72 -8.31
CA LYS A 343 -10.37 19.40 -7.22
C LYS A 343 -8.99 18.75 -7.02
N ARG A 344 -7.92 19.38 -7.53
CA ARG A 344 -6.54 18.89 -7.42
C ARG A 344 -6.05 19.14 -5.99
N THR A 345 -6.26 18.17 -5.10
CA THR A 345 -5.55 18.11 -3.82
C THR A 345 -4.07 17.84 -4.15
N GLY A 346 -3.13 18.80 -3.98
CA GLY A 346 -1.65 18.66 -4.02
C GLY A 346 -0.95 17.85 -5.14
N SER A 347 0.35 18.11 -5.37
CA SER A 347 1.20 17.37 -6.33
C SER A 347 1.48 15.88 -5.96
N ALA A 348 1.20 15.46 -4.72
CA ALA A 348 1.40 14.08 -4.26
C ALA A 348 0.51 13.04 -4.98
N PRO A 349 0.95 11.79 -5.14
CA PRO A 349 0.10 10.75 -5.72
C PRO A 349 -1.17 10.48 -4.88
N GLY A 350 -2.23 9.98 -5.52
CA GLY A 350 -3.41 9.47 -4.82
C GLY A 350 -3.16 8.07 -4.24
N ALA A 351 -3.98 7.66 -3.27
CA ALA A 351 -3.98 6.27 -2.79
C ALA A 351 -4.64 5.33 -3.81
N TYR A 352 -4.30 4.04 -3.75
CA TYR A 352 -4.90 2.99 -4.56
C TYR A 352 -5.64 2.00 -3.68
N ASN A 353 -6.96 1.88 -3.82
CA ASN A 353 -7.71 0.89 -3.04
C ASN A 353 -7.71 -0.47 -3.75
N LEU A 354 -7.25 -1.52 -3.05
CA LEU A 354 -7.25 -2.89 -3.56
C LEU A 354 -8.64 -3.38 -3.93
N PHE A 355 -9.67 -2.99 -3.18
CA PHE A 355 -11.02 -3.52 -3.28
C PHE A 355 -11.94 -2.74 -4.22
N ASP A 356 -11.46 -1.65 -4.82
CA ASP A 356 -12.23 -0.87 -5.80
C ASP A 356 -12.27 -1.54 -7.19
N ARG A 357 -11.50 -2.62 -7.42
CA ARG A 357 -11.47 -3.38 -8.68
C ARG A 357 -12.00 -4.80 -8.53
N ASN A 358 -12.32 -5.40 -9.68
CA ASN A 358 -12.62 -6.82 -9.76
C ASN A 358 -11.39 -7.66 -9.41
N PRO A 359 -11.58 -8.83 -8.77
CA PRO A 359 -10.50 -9.79 -8.54
C PRO A 359 -9.76 -10.17 -9.82
N SER A 360 -8.44 -10.32 -9.72
CA SER A 360 -7.58 -10.86 -10.78
C SER A 360 -7.96 -12.30 -11.13
N PHE A 361 -8.45 -13.07 -10.15
CA PHE A 361 -9.05 -14.38 -10.33
C PHE A 361 -10.20 -14.59 -9.36
N LYS A 362 -11.24 -15.33 -9.77
CA LYS A 362 -12.35 -15.73 -8.91
C LYS A 362 -13.03 -17.00 -9.44
N ASN A 363 -13.33 -17.94 -8.55
CA ASN A 363 -14.25 -19.05 -8.78
C ASN A 363 -15.04 -19.34 -7.48
N ASP A 364 -15.73 -20.49 -7.43
CA ASP A 364 -16.57 -20.87 -6.29
C ASP A 364 -15.78 -21.16 -5.00
N TYR A 365 -14.46 -21.31 -5.11
CA TYR A 365 -13.56 -21.69 -4.02
C TYR A 365 -12.75 -20.52 -3.45
N GLY A 366 -12.83 -19.34 -4.07
CA GLY A 366 -12.11 -18.17 -3.60
C GLY A 366 -11.86 -17.13 -4.67
N TRP A 367 -11.03 -16.15 -4.32
CA TRP A 367 -10.61 -15.09 -5.23
C TRP A 367 -9.26 -14.51 -4.83
N SER A 368 -8.59 -13.87 -5.78
CA SER A 368 -7.32 -13.18 -5.55
C SER A 368 -7.25 -11.85 -6.30
N ILE A 369 -6.44 -10.94 -5.77
CA ILE A 369 -6.06 -9.66 -6.39
C ILE A 369 -4.54 -9.62 -6.43
N ALA A 370 -3.98 -9.24 -7.57
CA ALA A 370 -2.58 -8.87 -7.72
C ALA A 370 -2.53 -7.42 -8.20
N VAL A 371 -1.61 -6.62 -7.64
CA VAL A 371 -1.41 -5.22 -8.00
C VAL A 371 0.01 -4.99 -8.47
N GLU A 372 0.13 -4.54 -9.71
CA GLU A 372 1.40 -4.43 -10.45
C GLU A 372 1.76 -2.97 -10.79
N LYS A 373 2.96 -2.74 -11.33
CA LYS A 373 3.52 -1.42 -11.68
C LYS A 373 2.60 -0.55 -12.55
N HIS A 374 1.77 -1.18 -13.39
CA HIS A 374 0.89 -0.48 -14.32
C HIS A 374 -0.43 -0.02 -13.70
N GLU A 375 -0.80 -0.56 -12.55
CA GLU A 375 -2.08 -0.26 -11.89
C GLU A 375 -1.94 0.86 -10.88
N TYR A 376 -0.82 0.89 -10.16
CA TYR A 376 -0.46 1.94 -9.23
C TYR A 376 0.98 2.38 -9.50
N HIS A 377 1.14 3.46 -10.28
CA HIS A 377 2.44 3.94 -10.76
C HIS A 377 3.51 4.12 -9.67
N PRO A 378 3.20 4.57 -8.43
CA PRO A 378 4.19 4.60 -7.35
C PRO A 378 4.89 3.26 -7.08
N LEU A 379 4.28 2.11 -7.39
CA LEU A 379 4.93 0.79 -7.28
C LEU A 379 6.02 0.56 -8.31
N LYS A 380 5.96 1.21 -9.49
CA LYS A 380 7.05 1.14 -10.48
C LYS A 380 8.36 1.64 -9.88
N LYS A 381 8.29 2.62 -8.96
CA LYS A 381 9.46 3.21 -8.31
C LYS A 381 10.05 2.32 -7.21
N SER A 382 9.24 1.50 -6.54
CA SER A 382 9.73 0.57 -5.51
C SER A 382 10.16 -0.77 -6.09
N GLY A 383 9.63 -1.18 -7.24
CA GLY A 383 9.80 -2.54 -7.73
C GLY A 383 9.12 -3.58 -6.83
N ILE A 384 8.17 -3.18 -6.00
CA ILE A 384 7.40 -4.07 -5.10
C ILE A 384 5.96 -4.17 -5.59
N GLY A 385 5.45 -5.39 -5.74
CA GLY A 385 4.04 -5.65 -6.04
C GLY A 385 3.26 -6.02 -4.77
N LEU A 386 1.94 -6.16 -4.90
CA LEU A 386 1.06 -6.58 -3.81
C LEU A 386 0.11 -7.67 -4.24
N TYR A 387 -0.35 -8.47 -3.29
CA TYR A 387 -1.38 -9.46 -3.54
C TYR A 387 -2.30 -9.64 -2.34
N PHE A 388 -3.53 -10.06 -2.63
CA PHE A 388 -4.53 -10.45 -1.64
C PHE A 388 -5.18 -11.75 -2.11
N VAL A 389 -5.41 -12.68 -1.20
CA VAL A 389 -6.09 -13.95 -1.49
C VAL A 389 -7.14 -14.24 -0.43
N ASN A 390 -8.30 -14.68 -0.89
CA ASN A 390 -9.37 -15.23 -0.08
C ASN A 390 -9.65 -16.66 -0.54
N LEU A 391 -9.46 -17.62 0.36
CA LEU A 391 -9.80 -19.02 0.14
C LEU A 391 -11.02 -19.38 1.01
N THR A 392 -12.04 -20.00 0.41
CA THR A 392 -13.18 -20.52 1.18
C THR A 392 -12.75 -21.71 2.04
N ALA A 393 -13.52 -22.04 3.07
CA ALA A 393 -13.22 -23.19 3.92
C ALA A 393 -13.01 -24.48 3.11
N GLY A 394 -11.92 -25.20 3.38
CA GLY A 394 -11.58 -26.44 2.69
C GLY A 394 -11.20 -26.29 1.21
N SER A 395 -10.79 -25.09 0.77
CA SER A 395 -10.19 -24.86 -0.55
C SER A 395 -8.68 -24.69 -0.47
N MET A 396 -8.00 -24.72 -1.61
CA MET A 396 -6.57 -24.44 -1.70
C MET A 396 -6.26 -23.60 -2.93
N MET A 397 -5.22 -22.77 -2.84
CA MET A 397 -4.51 -22.35 -4.04
C MET A 397 -3.72 -23.55 -4.56
N ALA A 398 -3.89 -23.88 -5.84
CA ALA A 398 -3.25 -25.03 -6.47
C ALA A 398 -1.71 -24.95 -6.33
N PRO A 399 -1.01 -26.09 -6.23
CA PRO A 399 0.45 -26.13 -6.27
C PRO A 399 0.99 -25.32 -7.44
N HIS A 400 1.84 -24.34 -7.15
CA HIS A 400 2.38 -23.41 -8.13
C HIS A 400 3.78 -22.95 -7.79
N VAL A 401 4.40 -22.26 -8.75
CA VAL A 401 5.72 -21.65 -8.64
C VAL A 401 5.63 -20.19 -9.09
N ASN A 402 6.35 -19.32 -8.37
CA ASN A 402 6.54 -17.93 -8.76
C ASN A 402 7.89 -17.74 -9.44
N PRO A 403 7.92 -17.39 -10.75
CA PRO A 403 9.17 -17.25 -11.48
C PRO A 403 9.86 -15.90 -11.25
N MET A 404 9.10 -14.82 -11.00
CA MET A 404 9.64 -13.45 -11.03
C MET A 404 9.75 -12.80 -9.66
N ALA A 405 9.14 -13.37 -8.61
CA ALA A 405 9.09 -12.71 -7.31
C ALA A 405 9.10 -13.68 -6.13
N THR A 406 9.70 -13.21 -5.05
CA THR A 406 9.51 -13.74 -3.71
C THR A 406 8.30 -13.10 -3.07
N GLU A 407 7.44 -13.92 -2.48
CA GLU A 407 6.24 -13.49 -1.76
C GLU A 407 6.51 -13.36 -0.27
N TYR A 408 6.04 -12.27 0.32
CA TYR A 408 5.95 -12.08 1.75
C TYR A 408 4.48 -11.95 2.12
N GLY A 409 3.92 -12.97 2.77
CA GLY A 409 2.51 -13.03 3.12
C GLY A 409 2.25 -12.85 4.61
N VAL A 410 1.15 -12.19 4.93
CA VAL A 410 0.61 -12.01 6.28
C VAL A 410 -0.78 -12.62 6.32
N VAL A 411 -1.01 -13.55 7.25
CA VAL A 411 -2.35 -14.10 7.47
C VAL A 411 -3.23 -13.04 8.14
N LEU A 412 -4.30 -12.65 7.45
CA LEU A 412 -5.25 -11.63 7.90
C LEU A 412 -6.44 -12.22 8.64
N ARG A 413 -6.93 -13.39 8.21
CA ARG A 413 -8.10 -14.03 8.79
C ARG A 413 -8.05 -15.54 8.67
N GLY A 414 -8.53 -16.23 9.70
CA GLY A 414 -8.67 -17.68 9.72
C GLY A 414 -7.36 -18.43 9.89
N SER A 415 -7.36 -19.68 9.45
CA SER A 415 -6.21 -20.57 9.56
C SER A 415 -6.11 -21.50 8.35
N GLY A 416 -4.90 -21.98 8.10
CA GLY A 416 -4.61 -22.86 6.99
C GLY A 416 -3.29 -23.59 7.17
N THR A 417 -2.87 -24.27 6.12
CA THR A 417 -1.58 -24.92 6.02
C THR A 417 -0.86 -24.39 4.80
N ILE A 418 0.43 -24.07 4.95
CA ILE A 418 1.30 -23.73 3.83
C ILE A 418 2.27 -24.90 3.64
N GLN A 419 2.36 -25.39 2.40
CA GLN A 419 3.32 -26.41 2.02
C GLN A 419 4.31 -25.82 1.02
N VAL A 420 5.59 -26.14 1.21
CA VAL A 420 6.69 -25.73 0.33
C VAL A 420 7.56 -26.94 0.05
N VAL A 421 8.05 -27.04 -1.18
CA VAL A 421 8.84 -28.18 -1.67
C VAL A 421 10.23 -27.70 -2.10
N TYR A 422 11.26 -28.50 -1.80
CA TYR A 422 12.63 -28.25 -2.26
C TYR A 422 12.84 -28.73 -3.70
N PRO A 423 13.87 -28.23 -4.42
CA PRO A 423 14.13 -28.63 -5.81
C PRO A 423 14.31 -30.14 -6.03
N ASN A 424 14.73 -30.89 -5.00
CA ASN A 424 14.86 -32.35 -5.04
C ASN A 424 13.53 -33.11 -4.83
N GLY A 425 12.40 -32.40 -4.71
CA GLY A 425 11.07 -32.97 -4.48
C GLY A 425 10.75 -33.31 -3.03
N SER A 426 11.68 -33.12 -2.08
CA SER A 426 11.40 -33.32 -0.66
C SER A 426 10.61 -32.16 -0.06
N SER A 427 9.82 -32.45 0.98
CA SER A 427 9.06 -31.43 1.71
C SER A 427 10.00 -30.44 2.41
N GLY A 428 9.88 -29.15 2.08
CA GLY A 428 10.62 -28.06 2.72
C GLY A 428 9.88 -27.40 3.88
N MET A 429 8.55 -27.29 3.77
CA MET A 429 7.69 -26.82 4.85
C MET A 429 6.31 -27.48 4.72
N ASN A 430 5.68 -27.81 5.86
CA ASN A 430 4.28 -28.19 5.93
C ASN A 430 3.73 -27.75 7.29
N THR A 431 3.31 -26.49 7.35
CA THR A 431 3.11 -25.80 8.63
C THR A 431 1.72 -25.18 8.68
N LYS A 432 1.05 -25.35 9.83
CA LYS A 432 -0.20 -24.64 10.12
C LYS A 432 0.09 -23.18 10.43
N VAL A 433 -0.68 -22.29 9.83
CA VAL A 433 -0.58 -20.84 10.04
C VAL A 433 -1.92 -20.28 10.50
N ASN A 434 -1.86 -19.24 11.32
CA ASN A 434 -2.99 -18.55 11.93
C ASN A 434 -2.87 -17.04 11.73
N GLU A 435 -3.93 -16.30 12.05
CA GLU A 435 -3.95 -14.84 11.99
C GLU A 435 -2.72 -14.20 12.65
N GLY A 436 -2.07 -13.30 11.91
CA GLY A 436 -0.87 -12.59 12.35
C GLY A 436 0.45 -13.26 11.97
N ASP A 437 0.45 -14.53 11.58
CA ASP A 437 1.65 -15.21 11.09
C ASP A 437 2.15 -14.57 9.77
N VAL A 438 3.47 -14.50 9.64
CA VAL A 438 4.16 -13.96 8.47
C VAL A 438 5.01 -15.05 7.85
N PHE A 439 4.86 -15.24 6.54
CA PHE A 439 5.60 -16.24 5.78
C PHE A 439 6.31 -15.58 4.58
N ARG A 440 7.36 -16.25 4.10
CA ARG A 440 8.12 -15.87 2.91
C ARG A 440 8.26 -17.09 2.01
N ILE A 441 7.89 -16.95 0.74
CA ILE A 441 8.11 -17.96 -0.30
C ILE A 441 9.11 -17.42 -1.31
N PRO A 442 10.36 -17.92 -1.31
CA PRO A 442 11.33 -17.53 -2.30
C PRO A 442 10.86 -17.89 -3.72
N ARG A 443 11.25 -17.09 -4.72
CA ARG A 443 11.05 -17.43 -6.13
C ARG A 443 11.54 -18.86 -6.42
N TYR A 444 10.87 -19.53 -7.34
CA TYR A 444 11.12 -20.92 -7.79
C TYR A 444 10.74 -22.06 -6.84
N PHE A 445 10.46 -21.80 -5.56
CA PHE A 445 10.02 -22.86 -4.67
C PHE A 445 8.56 -23.23 -4.96
N PRO A 446 8.24 -24.50 -5.28
CA PRO A 446 6.86 -24.93 -5.42
C PRO A 446 6.15 -24.90 -4.07
N PHE A 447 4.92 -24.40 -4.06
CA PHE A 447 4.15 -24.23 -2.84
C PHE A 447 2.65 -24.26 -3.07
N CYS A 448 1.89 -24.45 -2.00
CA CYS A 448 0.45 -24.28 -1.98
C CYS A 448 -0.03 -23.78 -0.61
N GLN A 449 -1.21 -23.16 -0.60
CA GLN A 449 -1.89 -22.69 0.59
C GLN A 449 -3.24 -23.35 0.68
N ILE A 450 -3.53 -23.98 1.82
CA ILE A 450 -4.71 -24.80 2.03
C ILE A 450 -5.51 -24.19 3.19
N ALA A 451 -6.75 -23.79 2.94
CA ALA A 451 -7.64 -23.28 3.96
C ALA A 451 -8.10 -24.41 4.89
N SER A 452 -8.20 -24.12 6.18
CA SER A 452 -8.87 -24.99 7.16
C SER A 452 -10.34 -25.22 6.77
N ARG A 453 -10.93 -26.30 7.27
CA ARG A 453 -12.39 -26.53 7.16
C ARG A 453 -13.21 -25.64 8.09
N SER A 454 -12.58 -24.98 9.07
CA SER A 454 -13.27 -24.18 10.08
C SER A 454 -13.71 -22.79 9.60
N GLY A 455 -13.16 -22.28 8.50
CA GLY A 455 -13.50 -20.95 8.01
C GLY A 455 -12.66 -20.50 6.82
N PRO A 456 -12.92 -19.30 6.29
CA PRO A 456 -12.12 -18.74 5.21
C PRO A 456 -10.68 -18.48 5.67
N PHE A 457 -9.74 -18.61 4.73
CA PHE A 457 -8.33 -18.29 4.95
C PHE A 457 -7.97 -17.08 4.06
N GLU A 458 -7.73 -15.94 4.71
CA GLU A 458 -7.42 -14.67 4.03
C GLU A 458 -5.99 -14.26 4.35
N PHE A 459 -5.23 -13.90 3.32
CA PHE A 459 -3.88 -13.40 3.47
C PHE A 459 -3.57 -12.30 2.45
N PHE A 460 -2.71 -11.39 2.85
CA PHE A 460 -2.24 -10.26 2.07
C PHE A 460 -0.72 -10.23 2.10
N GLY A 461 -0.10 -9.80 1.02
CA GLY A 461 1.35 -9.74 0.98
C GLY A 461 1.94 -8.81 -0.05
N PHE A 462 3.26 -8.75 -0.01
CA PHE A 462 4.10 -7.98 -0.92
C PHE A 462 4.99 -8.92 -1.72
N THR A 463 5.31 -8.54 -2.94
CA THR A 463 6.22 -9.27 -3.82
C THR A 463 7.48 -8.45 -4.08
N THR A 464 8.65 -9.09 -4.14
CA THR A 464 9.93 -8.41 -4.44
C THR A 464 10.04 -7.89 -5.88
N SER A 465 9.02 -8.11 -6.71
CA SER A 465 8.87 -7.54 -8.05
C SER A 465 7.49 -6.90 -8.22
N ALA A 466 7.45 -5.71 -8.82
CA ALA A 466 6.22 -5.04 -9.27
C ALA A 466 5.80 -5.46 -10.68
N HIS A 467 6.55 -6.37 -11.30
CA HIS A 467 6.28 -6.90 -12.63
C HIS A 467 5.26 -8.02 -12.54
N ARG A 468 4.67 -8.37 -13.67
CA ARG A 468 3.65 -9.40 -13.74
C ARG A 468 4.27 -10.77 -13.46
N ASN A 469 4.04 -11.28 -12.26
CA ASN A 469 4.72 -12.50 -11.80
C ASN A 469 4.31 -13.77 -12.57
N ARG A 470 3.10 -13.82 -13.16
CA ARG A 470 2.55 -14.96 -13.91
C ARG A 470 2.80 -16.32 -13.19
N PRO A 471 2.14 -16.59 -12.05
CA PRO A 471 2.32 -17.85 -11.33
C PRO A 471 2.10 -19.06 -12.24
N GLN A 472 3.03 -20.02 -12.18
CA GLN A 472 2.96 -21.25 -12.95
C GLN A 472 2.29 -22.34 -12.10
N PHE A 473 1.02 -22.61 -12.37
CA PHE A 473 0.29 -23.69 -11.70
C PHE A 473 0.77 -25.04 -12.22
N LEU A 474 1.15 -25.93 -11.31
CA LEU A 474 1.65 -27.26 -11.63
C LEU A 474 0.51 -28.24 -11.87
N ILE A 475 -0.65 -28.05 -11.23
CA ILE A 475 -1.82 -28.92 -11.39
C ILE A 475 -3.12 -28.13 -11.44
N GLY A 476 -4.14 -28.72 -12.06
CA GLY A 476 -5.44 -28.10 -12.33
C GLY A 476 -5.62 -27.67 -13.78
N ALA A 477 -6.76 -27.06 -14.07
CA ALA A 477 -7.22 -26.88 -15.43
C ALA A 477 -6.40 -25.91 -16.29
N ALA A 478 -5.66 -25.00 -15.64
CA ALA A 478 -4.76 -24.04 -16.28
C ALA A 478 -3.28 -24.34 -15.96
N SER A 479 -2.93 -25.62 -15.78
CA SER A 479 -1.59 -26.02 -15.32
C SER A 479 -0.61 -26.36 -16.43
N VAL A 480 0.68 -26.36 -16.06
CA VAL A 480 1.78 -26.84 -16.89
C VAL A 480 1.59 -28.31 -17.27
N LEU A 481 1.14 -29.18 -16.37
CA LEU A 481 0.89 -30.60 -16.69
C LEU A 481 -0.18 -30.77 -17.78
N ARG A 482 -1.23 -29.93 -17.76
CA ARG A 482 -2.27 -29.94 -18.79
C ARG A 482 -1.79 -29.36 -20.12
N THR A 483 -0.90 -28.36 -20.07
CA THR A 483 -0.30 -27.73 -21.24
C THR A 483 0.72 -28.65 -21.91
N MET A 484 1.53 -29.35 -21.12
CA MET A 484 2.57 -30.30 -21.55
C MET A 484 2.04 -31.74 -21.68
N ARG A 485 0.80 -31.92 -22.13
CA ARG A 485 0.18 -33.24 -22.32
C ARG A 485 0.73 -34.07 -23.49
N GLY A 486 1.98 -33.85 -23.88
CA GLY A 486 2.63 -34.63 -24.93
C GLY A 486 3.02 -36.04 -24.46
N PRO A 487 3.32 -36.95 -25.40
CA PRO A 487 3.84 -38.28 -25.09
C PRO A 487 5.13 -38.22 -24.26
N GLU A 488 5.91 -37.14 -24.36
CA GLU A 488 7.15 -36.94 -23.62
C GLU A 488 6.90 -36.89 -22.11
N LEU A 489 5.88 -36.13 -21.67
CA LEU A 489 5.56 -36.02 -20.25
C LEU A 489 4.87 -37.28 -19.73
N ALA A 490 3.98 -37.89 -20.53
CA ALA A 490 3.41 -39.19 -20.18
C ALA A 490 4.50 -40.25 -19.97
N THR A 491 5.51 -40.28 -20.86
CA THR A 491 6.69 -41.15 -20.74
C THR A 491 7.51 -40.83 -19.50
N ALA A 492 7.68 -39.54 -19.16
CA ALA A 492 8.38 -39.14 -17.93
C ALA A 492 7.69 -39.63 -16.65
N PHE A 493 6.36 -39.77 -16.66
CA PHE A 493 5.59 -40.42 -15.59
C PHE A 493 5.55 -41.96 -15.69
N GLY A 494 6.09 -42.55 -16.76
CA GLY A 494 6.00 -43.98 -17.02
C GLY A 494 4.57 -44.45 -17.33
N LEU A 495 3.74 -43.58 -17.89
CA LEU A 495 2.32 -43.83 -18.19
C LEU A 495 2.06 -43.88 -19.69
N THR A 496 0.97 -44.55 -20.07
CA THR A 496 0.39 -44.36 -21.41
C THR A 496 -0.24 -42.97 -21.50
N GLU A 497 -0.33 -42.40 -22.70
CA GLU A 497 -0.94 -41.09 -22.93
C GLU A 497 -2.37 -41.02 -22.39
N ASP A 498 -3.22 -41.99 -22.71
CA ASP A 498 -4.60 -42.04 -22.22
C ASP A 498 -4.68 -42.00 -20.68
N ARG A 499 -3.81 -42.76 -20.01
CA ARG A 499 -3.76 -42.78 -18.53
C ARG A 499 -3.28 -41.45 -17.97
N PHE A 500 -2.31 -40.82 -18.63
CA PHE A 500 -1.84 -39.50 -18.24
C PHE A 500 -2.94 -38.45 -18.41
N TYR A 501 -3.69 -38.50 -19.51
CA TYR A 501 -4.80 -37.58 -19.80
C TYR A 501 -5.92 -37.71 -18.76
N ASP A 502 -6.34 -38.94 -18.46
CA ASP A 502 -7.32 -39.20 -17.41
C ASP A 502 -6.92 -38.57 -16.06
N LEU A 503 -5.63 -38.65 -15.71
CA LEU A 503 -5.11 -38.10 -14.45
C LEU A 503 -5.07 -36.57 -14.45
N VAL A 504 -4.51 -35.95 -15.49
CA VAL A 504 -4.41 -34.48 -15.53
C VAL A 504 -5.77 -33.80 -15.73
N ASP A 505 -6.74 -34.51 -16.32
CA ASP A 505 -8.09 -34.00 -16.55
C ASP A 505 -9.06 -34.22 -15.40
N ALA A 506 -8.67 -35.02 -14.40
CA ALA A 506 -9.50 -35.28 -13.22
C ALA A 506 -9.84 -34.01 -12.44
N GLN A 507 -8.91 -33.04 -12.36
CA GLN A 507 -9.15 -31.74 -11.75
C GLN A 507 -9.68 -30.74 -12.79
N ARG A 508 -10.92 -30.30 -12.62
CA ARG A 508 -11.61 -29.39 -13.55
C ARG A 508 -11.44 -27.91 -13.19
N GLU A 509 -11.08 -27.61 -11.96
CA GLU A 509 -10.87 -26.24 -11.48
C GLU A 509 -9.46 -25.74 -11.82
N ALA A 510 -9.33 -24.42 -11.97
CA ALA A 510 -8.06 -23.74 -12.19
C ALA A 510 -7.74 -22.82 -11.00
N VAL A 511 -6.44 -22.62 -10.71
CA VAL A 511 -5.90 -21.67 -9.72
C VAL A 511 -6.31 -21.95 -8.27
N ILE A 512 -7.60 -21.95 -7.94
CA ILE A 512 -8.14 -22.26 -6.62
C ILE A 512 -9.02 -23.51 -6.73
N LEU A 513 -8.70 -24.54 -5.96
CA LEU A 513 -9.28 -25.88 -6.07
C LEU A 513 -10.04 -26.26 -4.79
N PRO A 514 -11.04 -27.16 -4.87
CA PRO A 514 -11.56 -27.83 -3.69
C PRO A 514 -10.49 -28.74 -3.07
N SER A 515 -10.29 -28.65 -1.76
CA SER A 515 -9.32 -29.48 -1.03
C SER A 515 -9.85 -30.02 0.31
N PRO A 516 -11.13 -30.45 0.43
CA PRO A 516 -11.69 -30.84 1.74
C PRO A 516 -10.95 -32.02 2.38
N ALA A 517 -10.36 -32.91 1.58
CA ALA A 517 -9.58 -34.05 2.06
C ALA A 517 -8.17 -33.67 2.55
N ALA A 518 -7.56 -32.64 1.97
CA ALA A 518 -6.24 -32.14 2.33
C ALA A 518 -6.28 -31.04 3.41
N ALA A 519 -7.46 -30.44 3.63
CA ALA A 519 -7.67 -29.37 4.57
C ALA A 519 -7.51 -29.86 6.03
N PRO A 520 -6.70 -29.16 6.85
CA PRO A 520 -6.47 -29.56 8.23
C PRO A 520 -7.79 -29.63 9.01
N ALA A 521 -7.91 -30.63 9.89
CA ALA A 521 -9.00 -30.72 10.84
C ALA A 521 -8.84 -29.67 11.94
N ASP A 522 -9.95 -29.26 12.54
CA ASP A 522 -9.93 -28.34 13.68
C ASP A 522 -9.36 -29.07 14.91
N THR A 523 -8.18 -28.66 15.36
CA THR A 523 -7.66 -28.99 16.69
C THR A 523 -7.72 -27.75 17.58
N THR A 524 -8.93 -27.21 17.78
CA THR A 524 -9.24 -26.56 19.06
C THR A 524 -9.08 -27.60 20.16
N VAL A 525 -7.98 -27.46 20.89
CA VAL A 525 -7.68 -28.01 22.22
C VAL A 525 -8.91 -28.61 22.93
N LYS A 526 -9.07 -29.93 22.86
CA LYS A 526 -9.81 -30.69 23.88
C LYS A 526 -8.85 -30.98 25.03
N THR A 527 -8.58 -29.98 25.88
CA THR A 527 -8.16 -30.27 27.26
C THR A 527 -9.43 -30.49 28.07
N VAL A 528 -10.06 -31.64 27.89
CA VAL A 528 -11.05 -32.15 28.84
C VAL A 528 -10.80 -33.65 28.99
N GLU A 529 -10.20 -33.99 30.12
CA GLU A 529 -10.27 -35.29 30.81
C GLU A 529 -9.68 -36.52 30.09
N GLU A 530 -8.35 -36.59 30.03
CA GLU A 530 -7.62 -37.85 30.32
C GLU A 530 -6.85 -37.68 31.63
N LYS A 531 -7.60 -37.55 32.72
CA LYS A 531 -7.17 -38.11 34.00
C LYS A 531 -7.95 -39.40 34.16
N VAL A 532 -7.21 -40.50 34.21
CA VAL A 532 -7.50 -41.85 34.75
C VAL A 532 -6.91 -42.89 33.78
N ASP A 533 -6.20 -43.87 34.35
CA ASP A 533 -5.61 -45.07 33.74
C ASP A 533 -4.19 -45.04 33.15
N VAL A 534 -3.26 -44.38 33.84
CA VAL A 534 -1.88 -44.91 33.95
C VAL A 534 -1.49 -45.04 35.42
N MET A 535 -2.20 -45.89 36.15
CA MET A 535 -1.71 -46.39 37.43
C MET A 535 -2.21 -47.80 37.73
N GLU A 536 -2.01 -48.75 36.81
CA GLU A 536 -2.00 -50.18 37.16
C GLU A 536 -1.14 -50.95 36.15
N LYS A 537 0.14 -51.16 36.51
CA LYS A 537 0.95 -52.38 36.25
C LYS A 537 2.45 -52.03 36.36
N VAL A 538 2.96 -52.07 37.59
CA VAL A 538 4.37 -52.38 37.84
C VAL A 538 4.40 -53.58 38.79
N PRO A 539 5.10 -54.68 38.46
CA PRO A 539 5.13 -55.87 39.31
C PRO A 539 5.98 -55.65 40.57
N LYS A 540 5.48 -56.13 41.71
CA LYS A 540 6.19 -56.25 42.98
C LYS A 540 7.41 -57.18 42.84
N PHE A 541 8.59 -56.73 43.26
CA PHE A 541 9.73 -57.45 43.86
C PHE A 541 10.88 -56.40 43.92
N ILE A 542 11.46 -55.95 45.04
CA ILE A 542 12.19 -56.67 46.10
C ILE A 542 12.18 -55.81 47.40
N ARG A 543 12.21 -56.51 48.53
CA ARG A 543 12.28 -56.04 49.92
C ARG A 543 13.64 -55.40 50.28
N GLY A 544 13.59 -54.42 51.19
CA GLY A 544 14.36 -54.48 52.45
C GLY A 544 15.49 -53.47 52.63
N LEU A 545 15.56 -52.94 53.86
CA LEU A 545 16.57 -52.03 54.46
C LEU A 545 16.32 -50.55 54.10
N GLY A 546 16.18 -49.60 55.03
CA GLY A 546 16.29 -49.58 56.47
C GLY A 546 16.22 -48.11 56.89
N ARG A 547 15.21 -47.78 57.70
CA ARG A 547 15.13 -46.74 58.74
C ARG A 547 16.38 -45.86 58.94
N GLU A 548 16.26 -44.54 58.77
CA GLU A 548 16.66 -43.55 59.79
C GLU A 548 16.17 -42.13 59.46
N MET A 549 15.74 -41.45 60.52
CA MET A 549 15.40 -40.03 60.58
C MET A 549 16.68 -39.19 60.52
N VAL A 550 16.58 -37.92 60.13
CA VAL A 550 16.99 -36.74 60.93
C VAL A 550 16.87 -35.47 60.08
N THR A 551 16.35 -34.45 60.77
CA THR A 551 16.25 -33.03 60.44
C THR A 551 17.61 -32.37 60.24
N ASP A 552 17.72 -31.37 59.36
CA ASP A 552 18.10 -30.00 59.73
C ASP A 552 18.50 -29.11 58.54
N PHE A 553 18.32 -27.83 58.81
CA PHE A 553 18.58 -26.60 58.05
C PHE A 553 19.98 -26.49 57.43
N ASP A 554 20.07 -25.96 56.21
CA ASP A 554 20.39 -24.54 55.92
C ASP A 554 19.97 -24.15 54.49
#